data_AF-A0A812WVM9-F1
#
_entry.id   AF-A0A812WVM9-F1
#
_cell.length_a   1.000
_cell.length_b   1.000
_cell.length_c   1.000
_cell.angle_alpha   90.00
_cell.angle_beta   90.00
_cell.angle_gamma   90.00
#
_symmetry.space_group_name_H-M   'P 1'
#
loop_
_entity.id
_entity.type
_entity.pdbx_description
1 polymer ?
#
loop_
_entity_poly.entity_id
_entity_poly.type
_entity_poly.pdbx_seq_one_letter_code
_entity_poly.pdbx_strand_id
1 'polypeptide(L)'
;MGSPRQQRAEDFSQEITQVTFRLSEGSPLYFDKRVLVAQSEYFAEMLSNESWVEGRTHEVDLRNNPDANHQTVCAIFKFLQD
;
A
#
# COMPACT_ATOMS: atom_id res chain seq x y z
N MET A 1 -7.27 17.25 -42.39
CA MET A 1 -7.93 16.51 -41.31
C MET A 1 -7.13 15.26 -41.01
N GLY A 2 -6.92 14.95 -39.72
CA GLY A 2 -6.26 13.73 -39.26
C GLY A 2 -5.13 13.98 -38.28
N SER A 3 -5.40 14.54 -37.11
CA SER A 3 -4.43 14.55 -36.00
C SER A 3 -4.15 13.10 -35.57
N PRO A 4 -2.89 12.67 -35.44
CA PRO A 4 -2.60 11.34 -34.92
C PRO A 4 -3.00 11.28 -33.45
N ARG A 5 -3.85 10.31 -33.10
CA ARG A 5 -4.18 9.98 -31.71
C ARG A 5 -2.88 9.56 -31.04
N GLN A 6 -2.38 10.38 -30.11
CA GLN A 6 -1.38 9.95 -29.16
C GLN A 6 -2.03 8.87 -28.30
N GLN A 7 -1.82 7.60 -28.64
CA GLN A 7 -1.96 6.51 -27.69
C GLN A 7 -0.91 6.78 -26.63
N ARG A 8 -1.35 7.31 -25.49
CA ARG A 8 -0.55 7.41 -24.27
C ARG A 8 -0.13 5.98 -23.95
N ALA A 9 1.11 5.62 -24.30
CA ALA A 9 1.68 4.35 -23.89
C ALA A 9 1.61 4.36 -22.36
N GLU A 10 0.73 3.54 -21.80
CA GLU A 10 0.67 3.31 -20.37
C GLU A 10 2.01 2.67 -20.01
N ASP A 11 2.80 3.43 -19.27
CA ASP A 11 4.10 3.01 -18.82
C ASP A 11 3.88 1.96 -17.71
N PHE A 12 3.87 0.68 -18.10
CA PHE A 12 3.79 -0.46 -17.17
C PHE A 12 5.13 -0.72 -16.46
N SER A 13 6.14 0.16 -16.58
CA SER A 13 7.41 0.04 -15.83
C SER A 13 7.31 0.48 -14.37
N GLN A 14 6.14 0.95 -13.92
CA GLN A 14 5.90 1.19 -12.50
C GLN A 14 5.85 -0.16 -11.77
N GLU A 15 7.02 -0.58 -11.29
CA GLU A 15 7.17 -1.69 -10.36
C GLU A 15 6.13 -1.54 -9.24
N ILE A 16 5.26 -2.53 -9.10
CA ILE A 16 4.21 -2.53 -8.08
C ILE A 16 4.91 -2.52 -6.73
N THR A 17 4.95 -1.35 -6.09
CA THR A 17 5.53 -1.21 -4.76
C THR A 17 4.51 -1.76 -3.76
N GLN A 18 4.87 -2.83 -3.07
CA GLN A 18 4.05 -3.42 -2.02
C GLN A 18 4.46 -2.88 -0.65
N VAL A 19 3.47 -2.73 0.23
CA VAL A 19 3.67 -2.49 1.66
C VAL A 19 3.48 -3.81 2.40
N THR A 20 4.45 -4.17 3.23
CA THR A 20 4.40 -5.38 4.06
C THR A 20 3.86 -5.04 5.45
N PHE A 21 2.84 -5.76 5.91
CA PHE A 21 2.28 -5.62 7.25
C PHE A 21 2.66 -6.84 8.08
N ARG A 22 3.46 -6.62 9.14
CA ARG A 22 3.79 -7.67 10.11
C ARG A 22 2.79 -7.64 11.26
N LEU A 23 2.11 -8.76 11.49
CA LEU A 23 1.07 -8.88 12.51
C LEU A 23 1.55 -9.77 13.65
N SER A 24 0.87 -9.69 14.80
CA SER A 24 1.20 -10.46 16.01
C SER A 24 1.19 -11.98 15.77
N GLU A 25 0.37 -12.44 14.82
CA GLU A 25 0.23 -13.83 14.43
C GLU A 25 0.05 -13.99 12.90
N GLY A 26 0.41 -15.15 12.39
CA GLY A 26 0.27 -15.51 10.98
C GLY A 26 1.40 -14.99 10.08
N SER A 27 1.22 -15.17 8.76
CA SER A 27 2.15 -14.66 7.75
C SER A 27 2.00 -13.15 7.56
N PRO A 28 3.06 -12.44 7.16
CA PRO A 28 2.95 -11.05 6.74
C PRO A 28 1.92 -10.88 5.62
N LEU A 29 1.23 -9.75 5.63
CA LEU A 29 0.31 -9.39 4.56
C LEU A 29 0.96 -8.37 3.63
N TYR A 30 0.68 -8.50 2.34
CA TYR A 30 1.22 -7.62 1.31
C TYR A 30 0.07 -6.84 0.68
N PHE A 31 0.22 -5.53 0.56
CA PHE A 31 -0.84 -4.68 0.02
C PHE A 31 -0.26 -3.62 -0.91
N ASP A 32 -1.01 -3.25 -1.95
CA ASP A 32 -0.55 -2.29 -2.96
C ASP A 32 -0.45 -0.89 -2.33
N LYS A 33 0.75 -0.30 -2.37
CA LYS A 33 1.02 1.05 -1.86
C LYS A 33 0.08 2.08 -2.47
N ARG A 34 -0.25 1.95 -3.76
CA ARG A 34 -1.07 2.92 -4.50
C ARG A 34 -2.48 2.98 -3.94
N VAL A 35 -3.04 1.85 -3.52
CA VAL A 35 -4.37 1.80 -2.91
C VAL A 35 -4.36 2.48 -1.54
N LEU A 36 -3.36 2.20 -0.71
CA LEU A 36 -3.25 2.83 0.63
C LEU A 36 -3.14 4.35 0.54
N VAL A 37 -2.25 4.84 -0.35
CA VAL A 37 -2.01 6.27 -0.55
C VAL A 37 -3.25 6.96 -1.15
N ALA A 38 -3.98 6.30 -2.04
CA ALA A 38 -5.20 6.86 -2.63
C ALA A 38 -6.36 6.97 -1.63
N GLN A 39 -6.41 6.07 -0.63
CA GLN A 39 -7.52 5.98 0.32
C GLN A 39 -7.24 6.69 1.66
N SER A 40 -6.01 7.13 1.92
CA SER A 40 -5.64 7.70 3.21
C SER A 40 -4.48 8.69 3.12
N GLU A 41 -4.75 9.93 3.53
CA GLU A 41 -3.71 10.97 3.68
C GLU A 41 -2.61 10.55 4.67
N TYR A 42 -2.97 9.79 5.71
CA TYR A 42 -2.02 9.27 6.68
C TYR A 42 -1.03 8.29 6.03
N PHE A 43 -1.52 7.34 5.24
CA PHE A 43 -0.63 6.44 4.49
C PHE A 43 0.16 7.18 3.41
N ALA A 44 -0.42 8.21 2.79
CA ALA A 44 0.28 9.07 1.84
C ALA A 44 1.50 9.77 2.48
N GLU A 45 1.32 10.37 3.65
CA GLU A 45 2.40 11.03 4.39
C GLU A 45 3.44 10.01 4.88
N MET A 46 3.00 8.96 5.56
CA MET A 46 3.87 7.94 6.15
C MET A 46 4.76 7.26 5.09
N LEU A 47 4.21 6.91 3.93
CA LEU A 47 4.91 6.12 2.90
C LEU A 47 5.69 6.97 1.88
N SER A 48 5.59 8.30 1.95
CA SER A 48 6.36 9.24 1.12
C SER A 48 7.51 9.90 1.87
N ASN A 49 7.56 9.78 3.19
CA ASN A 49 8.51 10.47 4.05
C ASN A 49 9.60 9.53 4.60
N GLU A 50 10.85 9.71 4.17
CA GLU A 50 11.99 8.89 4.62
C GLU A 50 12.41 9.10 6.08
N SER A 51 11.83 10.08 6.79
CA SER A 51 12.02 10.20 8.24
C SER A 51 11.31 9.08 9.02
N TRP A 52 10.26 8.51 8.43
CA TRP A 52 9.54 7.36 8.97
C TRP A 52 10.23 6.06 8.56
N VAL A 53 10.21 5.06 9.45
CA VAL A 53 10.81 3.75 9.15
C VAL A 53 10.04 3.10 8.01
N GLU A 54 8.71 3.16 8.07
CA GLU A 54 7.75 2.65 7.10
C GLU A 54 7.93 3.28 5.72
N GLY A 55 8.28 4.58 5.68
CA GLY A 55 8.59 5.29 4.44
C GLY A 55 9.85 4.76 3.75
N ARG A 56 10.86 4.33 4.53
CA ARG A 56 12.12 3.77 4.02
C ARG A 56 12.02 2.28 3.68
N THR A 57 11.29 1.50 4.48
CA THR A 57 11.26 0.03 4.37
C THR A 57 10.05 -0.50 3.61
N HIS A 58 9.00 0.30 3.49
CA HIS A 58 7.66 -0.14 3.08
C HIS A 58 7.15 -1.30 3.94
N GLU A 59 7.51 -1.29 5.22
CA GLU A 59 7.08 -2.27 6.19
C GLU A 59 6.41 -1.59 7.39
N VAL A 60 5.18 -1.99 7.70
CA VAL A 60 4.40 -1.54 8.86
C VAL A 60 4.38 -2.67 9.89
N ASP A 61 4.95 -2.42 11.06
CA ASP A 61 5.02 -3.42 12.13
C ASP A 61 3.89 -3.21 13.15
N LEU A 62 2.92 -4.13 13.13
CA LEU A 62 1.76 -4.15 14.02
C LEU A 62 1.83 -5.31 15.02
N ARG A 63 2.99 -5.98 15.16
CA ARG A 63 3.14 -7.15 16.07
C ARG A 63 2.80 -6.85 17.53
N ASN A 64 2.98 -5.59 17.95
CA ASN A 64 2.69 -5.13 19.30
C ASN A 64 1.24 -4.66 19.49
N ASN A 65 0.40 -4.73 18.45
CA ASN A 65 -1.00 -4.34 18.50
C ASN A 65 -1.91 -5.58 18.42
N PRO A 66 -2.53 -6.01 19.54
CA PRO A 66 -3.38 -7.20 19.55
C PRO A 66 -4.66 -7.04 18.72
N ASP A 67 -5.14 -5.81 18.50
CA ASP A 67 -6.34 -5.54 17.69
C ASP A 67 -6.05 -5.69 16.19
N ALA A 68 -4.78 -5.58 15.79
CA ALA A 68 -4.30 -5.75 14.42
C ALA A 68 -4.01 -7.22 14.07
N ASN A 69 -4.91 -8.13 14.43
CA ASN A 69 -4.81 -9.53 14.02
C ASN A 69 -5.08 -9.70 12.52
N HIS A 70 -4.74 -10.88 12.01
CA HIS A 70 -4.83 -11.20 10.59
C HIS A 70 -6.26 -11.06 10.02
N GLN A 71 -7.28 -11.43 10.79
CA GLN A 71 -8.67 -11.33 10.33
C GLN A 71 -9.10 -9.87 10.18
N THR A 72 -8.79 -9.05 11.18
CA THR A 72 -9.10 -7.61 11.19
C THR A 72 -8.42 -6.89 10.02
N VAL A 73 -7.12 -7.09 9.84
CA VAL A 73 -6.36 -6.39 8.79
C VAL A 73 -6.82 -6.84 7.39
N CYS A 74 -7.09 -8.14 7.18
CA CYS A 74 -7.66 -8.61 5.92
C CYS A 74 -9.05 -8.02 5.63
N ALA A 75 -9.90 -7.84 6.65
CA ALA A 75 -11.21 -7.23 6.48
C ALA A 75 -11.09 -5.76 6.04
N ILE A 76 -10.17 -5.01 6.64
CA ILE A 76 -9.87 -3.63 6.24
C ILE A 76 -9.36 -3.60 4.79
N PHE A 77 -8.45 -4.50 4.43
CA PHE A 77 -7.90 -4.56 3.06
C PHE A 77 -8.97 -4.83 2.00
N LYS A 78 -9.95 -5.70 2.30
CA LYS A 78 -11.09 -5.91 1.42
C LYS A 78 -11.95 -4.66 1.30
N PHE A 79 -12.25 -4.01 2.42
CA PHE A 79 -13.01 -2.76 2.44
C PHE A 79 -12.36 -1.65 1.61
N LEU A 80 -11.03 -1.57 1.58
CA LEU A 80 -10.30 -0.58 0.77
C LEU A 80 -10.29 -0.87 -0.73
N GLN A 81 -10.68 -2.09 -1.14
CA GLN A 81 -10.70 -2.54 -2.53
C GLN A 81 -12.10 -2.56 -3.15
N ASP A 82 -13.15 -2.49 -2.34
CA ASP A 82 -14.57 -2.39 -2.75
C ASP A 82 -14.95 -0.94 -3.12
#